data_AF-A0A497CG03-F1
#
_entry.id   AF-A0A497CG03-F1
#
_cell.length_a   1.000
_cell.length_b   1.000
_cell.length_c   1.000
_cell.angle_alpha   90.00
_cell.angle_beta   90.00
_cell.angle_gamma   90.00
#
_symmetry.space_group_name_H-M   'P 1'
#
loop_
_entity.id
_entity.type
_entity.pdbx_description
1 polymer ?
#
loop_
_entity_poly.entity_id
_entity_poly.type
_entity_poly.pdbx_seq_one_letter_code
_entity_poly.pdbx_strand_id
1 'polypeptide(L)'
;MKLNFSEPKIYTGSVDISQWSRLSTNQQKDALSKDWYIYYSFRDIKTGNLKRQPNIKAGANRYKNKSKRYQFLKILQKNLLLLLESGFNPYKDHLKLVESLLNTGIEESNILTAQIYAQTNCRYNTYLTETN
;
A
#
# COMPACT_ATOMS: atom_id res chain seq x y z
N MET A 1 1.12 -5.68 23.41
CA MET A 1 1.72 -6.56 22.38
C MET A 1 2.49 -5.72 21.38
N LYS A 2 3.67 -6.17 20.92
CA LYS A 2 4.46 -5.44 19.91
C LYS A 2 3.85 -5.72 18.54
N LEU A 3 3.43 -4.68 17.82
CA LEU A 3 2.86 -4.83 16.47
C LEU A 3 3.92 -5.36 15.49
N ASN A 4 3.47 -6.21 14.57
CA ASN A 4 4.31 -6.78 13.51
C ASN A 4 4.42 -5.87 12.29
N PHE A 5 3.66 -4.79 12.23
CA PHE A 5 3.68 -3.85 11.12
C PHE A 5 3.57 -2.41 11.62
N SER A 6 4.02 -1.47 10.80
CA SER A 6 3.71 -0.06 10.97
C SER A 6 2.37 0.26 10.31
N GLU A 7 1.62 1.20 10.88
CA GLU A 7 0.44 1.75 10.22
C GLU A 7 0.77 2.21 8.78
N PRO A 8 0.02 1.74 7.76
CA PRO A 8 0.24 2.18 6.39
C PRO A 8 0.03 3.68 6.25
N LYS A 9 0.90 4.36 5.52
CA LYS A 9 0.85 5.82 5.30
C LYS A 9 0.81 6.13 3.81
N ILE A 10 0.20 7.27 3.48
CA ILE A 10 0.10 7.76 2.10
C ILE A 10 1.20 8.80 1.87
N TYR A 11 1.96 8.64 0.78
CA TYR A 11 2.86 9.64 0.27
C TYR A 11 2.20 10.47 -0.84
N THR A 12 2.25 11.79 -0.72
CA THR A 12 1.51 12.75 -1.55
C THR A 12 2.44 13.67 -2.35
N GLY A 13 3.59 13.19 -2.82
CA GLY A 13 4.47 13.98 -3.69
C GLY A 13 5.24 15.09 -2.97
N SER A 14 5.69 14.84 -1.74
CA SER A 14 6.46 15.78 -0.90
C SER A 14 5.69 17.03 -0.42
N VAL A 15 4.36 17.00 -0.42
CA VAL A 15 3.54 18.10 0.14
C VAL A 15 2.62 17.60 1.25
N ASP A 16 2.35 18.46 2.22
CA ASP A 16 1.30 18.21 3.21
C ASP A 16 -0.08 18.38 2.55
N ILE A 17 -0.84 17.29 2.54
CA ILE A 17 -2.17 17.23 1.95
C ILE A 17 -3.18 18.14 2.66
N SER A 18 -2.96 18.45 3.94
CA SER A 18 -3.81 19.34 4.74
C SER A 18 -3.72 20.78 4.26
N GLN A 19 -2.54 21.18 3.77
CA GLN A 19 -2.24 22.53 3.29
C GLN A 19 -2.48 22.68 1.78
N TRP A 20 -3.08 21.69 1.11
CA TRP A 20 -3.20 21.66 -0.35
C TRP A 20 -3.80 22.94 -0.95
N SER A 21 -4.85 23.49 -0.33
CA SER A 21 -5.51 24.71 -0.78
C SER A 21 -4.65 25.97 -0.63
N ARG A 22 -3.62 25.93 0.23
CA ARG A 22 -2.66 27.01 0.45
C ARG A 22 -1.42 26.90 -0.44
N LEU A 23 -1.23 25.78 -1.13
CA LEU A 23 -0.11 25.59 -2.06
C LEU A 23 -0.32 26.41 -3.32
N SER A 24 0.77 26.95 -3.86
CA SER A 24 0.76 27.58 -5.18
C SER A 24 0.43 26.55 -6.27
N THR A 25 -0.10 27.02 -7.40
CA THR A 25 -0.40 26.17 -8.56
C THR A 25 0.81 25.36 -9.04
N ASN A 26 2.01 25.93 -8.96
CA ASN A 26 3.25 25.24 -9.34
C ASN A 26 3.58 24.11 -8.37
N GLN A 27 3.45 24.32 -7.06
CA GLN A 27 3.64 23.27 -6.06
C GLN A 27 2.62 22.16 -6.19
N GLN A 28 1.35 22.49 -6.47
CA GLN A 28 0.32 21.47 -6.71
C GLN A 28 0.63 20.63 -7.95
N LYS A 29 1.10 21.26 -9.04
CA LYS A 29 1.53 20.57 -10.26
C LYS A 29 2.75 19.68 -10.01
N ASP A 30 3.75 20.16 -9.28
CA ASP A 30 4.95 19.38 -8.90
C ASP A 30 4.58 18.18 -8.00
N ALA A 31 3.65 18.37 -7.06
CA ALA A 31 3.16 17.26 -6.25
C ALA A 31 2.42 16.21 -7.10
N LEU A 32 1.65 16.63 -8.11
CA LEU A 32 0.90 15.72 -8.99
C LEU A 32 1.76 15.02 -10.05
N SER A 33 2.92 15.60 -10.41
CA SER A 33 3.87 14.98 -11.34
C SER A 33 4.62 13.81 -10.70
N LYS A 34 4.81 13.86 -9.37
CA LYS A 34 5.41 12.78 -8.58
C LYS A 34 4.45 11.62 -8.37
N ASP A 35 5.02 10.43 -8.15
CA ASP A 35 4.28 9.24 -7.80
C ASP A 35 3.70 9.34 -6.39
N TRP A 36 2.41 9.07 -6.26
CA TRP A 36 1.74 8.85 -4.99
C TRP A 36 1.61 7.35 -4.74
N TYR A 37 1.78 6.96 -3.49
CA TYR A 37 1.79 5.56 -3.10
C TYR A 37 1.52 5.39 -1.61
N ILE A 38 1.12 4.18 -1.24
CA ILE A 38 1.05 3.74 0.15
C ILE A 38 2.31 3.01 0.52
N TYR A 39 2.64 3.14 1.79
CA TYR A 39 3.89 2.67 2.27
C TYR A 39 3.76 2.21 3.72
N TYR A 40 4.38 1.07 4.03
CA TYR A 40 4.41 0.52 5.37
C TYR A 40 5.72 -0.26 5.58
N SER A 41 5.91 -0.73 6.81
CA SER A 41 6.99 -1.62 7.20
C SER A 41 6.42 -2.82 7.91
N PHE A 42 7.07 -3.97 7.76
CA PHE A 42 6.68 -5.22 8.39
C PHE A 42 7.89 -5.80 9.14
N ARG A 43 7.63 -6.48 10.25
CA ARG A 43 8.67 -7.04 11.11
C ARG A 43 9.27 -8.26 10.44
N ASP A 44 10.56 -8.19 10.20
CA ASP A 44 11.33 -9.32 9.74
C ASP A 44 11.54 -10.29 10.92
N ILE A 45 11.23 -11.56 10.70
CA ILE A 45 11.35 -12.63 11.70
C ILE A 45 12.83 -12.91 12.02
N LYS A 46 13.72 -12.75 11.03
CA LYS A 46 15.16 -13.05 11.20
C LYS A 46 15.86 -11.98 12.04
N THR A 47 15.59 -10.70 11.76
CA THR A 47 16.27 -9.58 12.41
C THR A 47 15.49 -8.99 13.59
N GLY A 48 14.20 -9.28 13.68
CA GLY A 48 13.31 -8.69 14.67
C GLY A 48 12.98 -7.21 14.42
N ASN A 49 13.52 -6.59 13.36
CA ASN A 49 13.37 -5.17 13.04
C ASN A 49 12.24 -4.93 12.03
N LEU A 50 11.68 -3.72 12.00
CA LEU A 50 10.73 -3.33 10.96
C LEU A 50 11.49 -3.04 9.67
N LYS A 51 11.21 -3.82 8.62
CA LYS A 51 11.75 -3.63 7.29
C LYS A 51 10.72 -2.97 6.38
N ARG A 52 11.20 -1.99 5.61
CA ARG A 52 10.42 -1.26 4.63
C ARG A 52 9.86 -2.19 3.56
N GLN A 53 8.54 -2.18 3.38
CA GLN A 53 7.90 -2.93 2.29
C GLN A 53 7.84 -2.09 1.00
N PRO A 54 7.70 -2.73 -0.17
CA PRO A 54 7.55 -2.04 -1.44
C PRO A 54 6.40 -1.03 -1.43
N ASN A 55 6.61 0.08 -2.12
CA ASN A 55 5.58 1.11 -2.27
C ASN A 55 4.42 0.59 -3.14
N ILE A 56 3.19 0.74 -2.64
CA ILE A 56 1.98 0.28 -3.33
C ILE A 56 1.37 1.49 -4.06
N LYS A 57 1.52 1.52 -5.39
CA LYS A 57 0.96 2.57 -6.24
C LYS A 57 -0.48 2.26 -6.69
N ALA A 58 -0.79 0.98 -6.92
CA ALA A 58 -2.11 0.46 -7.33
C ALA A 58 -2.83 1.26 -8.47
N GLY A 59 -2.06 1.96 -9.32
CA GLY A 59 -2.62 2.79 -10.39
C GLY A 59 -3.19 4.14 -9.98
N ALA A 60 -3.00 4.60 -8.74
CA ALA A 60 -3.47 5.90 -8.27
C ALA A 60 -3.02 7.07 -9.16
N ASN A 61 -1.81 6.98 -9.72
CA ASN A 61 -1.20 8.03 -10.55
C ASN A 61 -1.85 8.20 -11.93
N ARG A 62 -2.78 7.31 -12.32
CA ARG A 62 -3.63 7.47 -13.51
C ARG A 62 -4.60 8.65 -13.37
N TYR A 63 -5.06 8.92 -12.15
CA TYR A 63 -5.92 10.07 -11.86
C TYR A 63 -5.10 11.37 -11.91
N LYS A 64 -5.56 12.35 -12.68
CA LYS A 64 -4.93 13.68 -12.78
C LYS A 64 -5.34 14.62 -11.64
N ASN A 65 -6.46 14.34 -10.99
CA ASN A 65 -7.03 15.18 -9.94
C ASN A 65 -6.60 14.68 -8.55
N LYS A 66 -6.14 15.61 -7.70
CA LYS A 66 -5.77 15.31 -6.30
C LYS A 66 -6.88 14.60 -5.54
N SER A 67 -8.11 15.08 -5.63
CA SER A 67 -9.23 14.52 -4.86
C SER A 67 -9.43 13.02 -5.15
N LYS A 68 -9.53 12.65 -6.43
CA LYS A 68 -9.66 11.26 -6.86
C LYS A 68 -8.46 10.42 -6.45
N ARG A 69 -7.23 10.92 -6.67
CA ARG A 69 -5.99 10.21 -6.31
C ARG A 69 -5.92 9.94 -4.80
N TYR A 70 -6.26 10.94 -3.97
CA TYR A 70 -6.22 10.81 -2.52
C TYR A 70 -7.33 9.91 -1.97
N GLN A 71 -8.56 10.03 -2.47
CA GLN A 71 -9.68 9.17 -2.06
C GLN A 71 -9.40 7.70 -2.38
N PHE A 72 -8.86 7.42 -3.58
CA PHE A 72 -8.46 6.07 -3.97
C PHE A 72 -7.38 5.50 -3.02
N LEU A 73 -6.33 6.28 -2.73
CA LEU A 73 -5.30 5.86 -1.78
C LEU A 73 -5.82 5.74 -0.34
N LYS A 74 -6.84 6.50 0.06
CA LYS A 74 -7.46 6.36 1.38
C LYS A 74 -8.23 5.06 1.53
N ILE A 75 -8.94 4.62 0.49
CA ILE A 75 -9.61 3.32 0.47
C ILE A 75 -8.57 2.20 0.53
N LEU A 76 -7.54 2.28 -0.31
CA LEU A 76 -6.40 1.34 -0.27
C LEU A 76 -5.74 1.25 1.11
N GLN A 77 -5.49 2.40 1.76
CA GLN A 77 -4.86 2.46 3.08
C GLN A 77 -5.67 1.68 4.12
N LYS A 78 -7.01 1.88 4.14
CA LYS A 78 -7.93 1.20 5.06
C LYS A 78 -7.96 -0.30 4.81
N ASN A 79 -8.07 -0.71 3.55
CA ASN A 79 -8.12 -2.13 3.20
C ASN A 79 -6.81 -2.85 3.54
N LEU A 80 -5.67 -2.20 3.29
CA LEU A 80 -4.36 -2.75 3.66
C LEU A 80 -4.22 -2.87 5.19
N LEU A 81 -4.72 -1.89 5.94
CA LEU A 81 -4.71 -1.97 7.40
C LEU A 81 -5.54 -3.16 7.90
N LEU A 82 -6.77 -3.29 7.41
CA LEU A 82 -7.65 -4.42 7.74
C LEU A 82 -7.00 -5.77 7.41
N LEU A 83 -6.35 -5.87 6.24
CA LEU A 83 -5.64 -7.06 5.81
C LEU A 83 -4.48 -7.42 6.76
N LEU A 84 -3.70 -6.43 7.19
CA LEU A 84 -2.59 -6.61 8.14
C LEU A 84 -3.10 -7.01 9.53
N GLU A 85 -4.19 -6.41 10.01
CA GLU A 85 -4.85 -6.76 11.27
C GLU A 85 -5.44 -8.17 11.24
N SER A 86 -5.89 -8.63 10.06
CA SER A 86 -6.38 -10.00 9.83
C SER A 86 -5.27 -11.05 9.77
N GLY A 87 -4.00 -10.67 9.94
CA GLY A 87 -2.86 -11.60 10.00
C GLY A 87 -2.11 -11.81 8.69
N PHE A 88 -2.29 -10.94 7.69
CA PHE A 88 -1.49 -10.98 6.46
C PHE A 88 0.01 -10.79 6.74
N ASN A 89 0.84 -11.57 6.07
CA ASN A 89 2.29 -11.50 6.16
C ASN A 89 2.93 -11.38 4.75
N PRO A 90 3.67 -10.31 4.45
CA PRO A 90 4.25 -10.10 3.12
C PRO A 90 5.35 -11.11 2.73
N TYR A 91 5.81 -11.95 3.67
CA TYR A 91 6.86 -12.96 3.47
C TYR A 91 6.32 -14.38 3.28
N LYS A 92 4.99 -14.56 3.22
CA LYS A 92 4.36 -15.87 3.03
C LYS A 92 3.38 -15.81 1.86
N ASP A 93 3.15 -16.97 1.25
CA ASP A 93 2.08 -17.09 0.27
C ASP A 93 0.72 -17.11 0.97
N HIS A 94 -0.20 -16.26 0.50
CA HIS A 94 -1.50 -16.01 1.09
C HIS A 94 -2.66 -16.18 0.09
N LEU A 95 -2.48 -16.94 -1.00
CA LEU A 95 -3.55 -17.22 -1.99
C LEU A 95 -4.91 -17.50 -1.32
N LYS A 96 -4.93 -18.42 -0.34
CA LYS A 96 -6.16 -18.84 0.36
C LYS A 96 -6.78 -17.75 1.23
N LEU A 97 -5.97 -16.92 1.88
CA LEU A 97 -6.47 -15.82 2.71
C LEU A 97 -7.08 -14.73 1.84
N VAL A 98 -6.39 -14.38 0.75
CA VAL A 98 -6.91 -13.44 -0.24
C VAL A 98 -8.22 -13.96 -0.81
N GLU A 99 -8.25 -15.19 -1.30
CA GLU A 99 -9.47 -15.84 -1.83
C GLU A 99 -10.63 -15.84 -0.84
N SER A 100 -10.37 -16.13 0.45
CA SER A 100 -11.41 -16.09 1.49
C SER A 100 -11.99 -14.68 1.70
N LEU A 101 -11.16 -13.64 1.63
CA LEU A 101 -11.61 -12.25 1.76
C LEU A 101 -12.39 -11.81 0.51
N LEU A 102 -11.98 -12.25 -0.69
CA LEU A 102 -12.68 -11.96 -1.94
C LEU A 102 -14.11 -12.51 -1.94
N ASN A 103 -14.32 -13.68 -1.33
CA ASN A 103 -15.63 -14.33 -1.30
C ASN A 103 -16.62 -13.73 -0.27
N THR A 104 -16.20 -12.77 0.56
CA THR A 104 -17.08 -12.14 1.59
C THR A 104 -17.95 -10.99 1.07
N GLY A 105 -18.01 -10.76 -0.24
CA GLY A 105 -19.04 -9.91 -0.88
C GLY A 105 -18.76 -8.40 -0.91
N ILE A 106 -17.51 -7.95 -0.72
CA ILE A 106 -17.13 -6.53 -0.85
C ILE A 106 -16.42 -6.30 -2.20
N GLU A 107 -17.20 -6.19 -3.27
CA GLU A 107 -16.78 -6.10 -4.68
C GLU A 107 -15.64 -5.10 -4.97
N GLU A 108 -15.66 -3.89 -4.38
CA GLU A 108 -14.59 -2.89 -4.59
C GLU A 108 -13.31 -3.17 -3.79
N SER A 109 -13.42 -3.87 -2.66
CA SER A 109 -12.25 -4.28 -1.87
C SER A 109 -11.48 -5.42 -2.54
N ASN A 110 -12.17 -6.15 -3.42
CA ASN A 110 -11.69 -7.40 -4.01
C ASN A 110 -10.65 -7.17 -5.11
N ILE A 111 -10.92 -6.25 -6.03
CA ILE A 111 -9.98 -5.88 -7.12
C ILE A 111 -8.69 -5.28 -6.54
N LEU A 112 -8.83 -4.55 -5.44
CA LEU A 112 -7.76 -3.81 -4.79
C LEU A 112 -6.82 -4.71 -3.98
N THR A 113 -7.40 -5.72 -3.31
CA THR A 113 -6.66 -6.77 -2.61
C THR A 113 -5.89 -7.64 -3.61
N ALA A 114 -6.49 -7.95 -4.76
CA ALA A 114 -5.80 -8.65 -5.85
C ALA A 114 -4.64 -7.83 -6.45
N GLN A 115 -4.77 -6.51 -6.56
CA GLN A 115 -3.68 -5.63 -7.03
C GLN A 115 -2.53 -5.51 -6.03
N ILE A 116 -2.84 -5.41 -4.73
CA ILE A 116 -1.85 -5.44 -3.65
C ILE A 116 -1.11 -6.80 -3.70
N TYR A 117 -1.86 -7.89 -3.83
CA TYR A 117 -1.33 -9.24 -3.86
C TYR A 117 -0.45 -9.51 -5.10
N ALA A 118 -0.84 -9.04 -6.29
CA ALA A 118 -0.03 -9.12 -7.50
C ALA A 118 1.30 -8.34 -7.39
N GLN A 119 1.30 -7.17 -6.72
CA GLN A 119 2.51 -6.39 -6.48
C GLN A 119 3.43 -7.00 -5.41
N THR A 120 2.87 -7.72 -4.42
CA THR A 120 3.66 -8.41 -3.40
C THR A 120 4.23 -9.75 -3.87
N ASN A 121 3.48 -10.52 -4.69
CA ASN A 121 3.90 -11.85 -5.16
C ASN A 121 5.03 -11.82 -6.20
N CYS A 122 5.13 -10.78 -7.04
CA CYS A 122 6.30 -10.60 -7.91
C CYS A 122 7.62 -10.51 -7.12
N ARG A 123 7.57 -10.26 -5.80
CA ARG A 123 8.76 -10.14 -4.95
C ARG A 123 9.04 -11.32 -4.01
N TYR A 124 8.07 -12.16 -3.65
CA TYR A 124 8.36 -13.39 -2.90
C TYR A 124 9.40 -14.25 -3.63
N ASN A 125 9.30 -14.33 -4.97
CA ASN A 125 10.25 -15.05 -5.80
C ASN A 125 11.66 -14.41 -5.85
N THR A 126 11.80 -13.09 -5.65
CA THR A 126 13.15 -12.45 -5.61
C THR A 126 13.84 -12.60 -4.26
N TYR A 127 13.09 -12.63 -3.14
CA TYR A 127 13.67 -12.94 -1.83
C TYR A 127 14.17 -14.38 -1.71
N LEU A 128 13.57 -15.33 -2.42
CA LEU A 128 14.04 -16.72 -2.48
C LEU A 128 15.29 -16.90 -3.36
N THR A 129 15.42 -16.12 -4.43
CA THR A 129 16.59 -16.19 -5.34
C THR A 129 17.83 -15.50 -4.79
N GLU A 130 17.69 -14.53 -3.87
CA GLU A 130 18.83 -13.88 -3.19
C GLU A 130 19.38 -14.71 -2.02
N THR A 131 18.75 -15.84 -1.70
CA THR A 131 19.15 -16.75 -0.60
C THR A 131 19.77 -18.07 -1.06
N ASN A 132 20.07 -18.22 -2.35
CA ASN A 132 20.83 -19.34 -2.92
C ASN A 132 22.19 -18.88 -3.44
#